data_AF-A0A954WES8-F1
#
_entry.id   AF-A0A954WES8-F1
#
_cell.length_a   1.000
_cell.length_b   1.000
_cell.length_c   1.000
_cell.angle_alpha   90.00
_cell.angle_beta   90.00
_cell.angle_gamma   90.00
#
_symmetry.space_group_name_H-M   'P 1'
#
loop_
_entity.id
_entity.type
_entity.pdbx_description
1 polymer ?
#
loop_
_entity_poly.entity_id
_entity_poly.type
_entity_poly.pdbx_seq_one_letter_code
_entity_poly.pdbx_strand_id
1 'polypeptide(L)' 'MSRLVSAQVWAWLLTTVCVGELSAQHPPYDVFPEANPPYYRVRYEASTVTGELPYGVNYTIWIPPNAKTLRGVIVHQH' A
#
# COMPACT_ATOMS: atom_id res chain seq x y z
N MET A 1 -6.88 -33.59 37.70
CA MET A 1 -5.90 -32.86 36.86
C MET A 1 -6.00 -33.15 35.36
N SER A 2 -7.06 -33.81 34.85
CA SER A 2 -7.19 -34.11 33.39
C SER A 2 -8.20 -33.23 32.65
N ARG A 3 -9.08 -32.50 33.35
CA ARG A 3 -10.08 -31.62 32.71
C ARG A 3 -9.53 -30.24 32.32
N LEU A 4 -8.48 -29.78 33.00
CA LEU A 4 -7.84 -28.47 32.75
C LEU A 4 -6.95 -28.44 31.51
N VAL A 5 -6.37 -29.58 31.09
CA VAL A 5 -5.55 -29.66 29.87
C VAL A 5 -6.43 -29.63 28.61
N SER A 6 -7.67 -30.13 28.69
CA SER A 6 -8.59 -30.16 27.55
C SER A 6 -9.05 -28.76 27.13
N ALA A 7 -9.45 -27.90 28.08
CA ALA A 7 -9.93 -26.55 27.77
C ALA A 7 -8.83 -25.67 27.15
N GLN A 8 -7.57 -25.90 27.51
CA GLN A 8 -6.43 -25.19 26.93
C GLN A 8 -6.21 -25.59 25.46
N VAL A 9 -6.27 -26.89 25.13
CA VAL A 9 -6.05 -27.38 23.75
C VAL A 9 -7.11 -26.88 22.77
N TRP A 10 -8.36 -26.74 23.21
CA TRP A 10 -9.43 -26.16 22.38
C TRP A 10 -9.28 -24.64 22.19
N ALA A 11 -8.74 -23.92 23.18
CA ALA A 11 -8.47 -22.48 23.06
C ALA A 11 -7.36 -22.15 22.05
N TRP A 12 -6.40 -23.06 21.85
CA TRP A 12 -5.32 -22.90 20.86
C TRP A 12 -5.72 -23.33 19.42
N LEU A 13 -6.78 -24.12 19.27
CA LEU A 13 -7.33 -24.51 17.96
C LEU A 13 -8.25 -23.44 17.35
N LEU A 14 -8.65 -22.43 18.14
CA LEU A 14 -9.50 -21.32 17.69
C LEU A 14 -8.70 -20.13 17.12
N THR A 15 -7.38 -20.13 17.24
CA THR A 15 -6.50 -19.07 16.71
C THR A 15 -5.93 -19.39 15.33
N THR A 16 -6.27 -20.54 14.74
CA THR A 16 -5.76 -20.92 13.42
C THR A 16 -6.75 -20.50 12.33
N VAL A 17 -6.29 -19.58 11.48
CA VAL A 17 -6.85 -19.24 10.15
C VAL A 17 -8.05 -18.28 10.14
N CYS A 18 -7.76 -17.01 10.40
CA CYS A 18 -8.46 -15.91 9.72
C CYS A 18 -7.41 -14.95 9.10
N VAL A 19 -6.46 -15.49 8.33
CA VAL A 19 -5.76 -14.66 7.34
C VAL A 19 -6.63 -14.70 6.08
N GLY A 20 -7.79 -14.06 6.16
CA GLY A 20 -8.57 -13.77 4.96
C GLY A 20 -7.74 -12.80 4.11
N GLU A 21 -7.68 -13.04 2.81
CA GLU A 21 -7.16 -12.06 1.86
C GLU A 21 -7.85 -10.72 2.14
N LEU A 22 -7.05 -9.69 2.47
CA LEU A 22 -7.57 -8.36 2.73
C LEU A 22 -8.24 -7.88 1.44
N SER A 23 -9.57 -7.91 1.36
CA SER A 23 -10.33 -7.55 0.16
C SER A 23 -10.09 -6.12 -0.33
N ALA A 24 -9.43 -5.28 0.47
CA ALA A 24 -8.95 -3.96 0.07
C ALA A 24 -7.71 -4.00 -0.84
N GLN A 25 -7.04 -5.15 -0.98
CA GLN A 25 -5.93 -5.37 -1.91
C GLN A 25 -6.38 -6.03 -3.23
N HIS A 26 -7.66 -6.34 -3.38
CA HIS A 26 -8.17 -6.81 -4.67
C HIS A 26 -8.16 -5.67 -5.70
N PRO A 27 -7.99 -5.99 -6.99
CA PRO A 27 -8.18 -5.03 -8.08
C PRO A 27 -9.50 -4.27 -7.91
N PRO A 28 -9.54 -2.94 -8.12
CA PRO A 28 -8.93 -2.28 -9.28
C PRO A 28 -7.89 -1.18 -8.95
N TYR A 29 -7.48 -1.05 -7.69
CA TYR A 29 -6.52 -0.01 -7.25
C TYR A 29 -5.07 -0.27 -7.69
N ASP A 30 -4.84 -1.37 -8.39
CA ASP A 30 -3.63 -1.78 -9.09
C ASP A 30 -3.64 -1.38 -10.59
N VAL A 31 -4.79 -0.95 -11.12
CA VAL A 31 -4.93 -0.45 -12.49
C VAL A 31 -5.07 1.08 -12.47
N PHE A 32 -4.04 1.77 -12.94
CA PHE A 32 -4.00 3.24 -12.95
C PHE A 32 -4.27 3.77 -14.36
N PRO A 33 -5.04 4.87 -14.53
CA PRO A 33 -5.24 5.49 -15.84
C PRO A 33 -3.90 5.89 -16.46
N GLU A 34 -3.71 5.84 -17.77
CA GLU A 34 -2.44 6.34 -18.34
C GLU A 34 -2.20 7.82 -18.00
N ALA A 35 -0.96 8.15 -17.64
CA ALA A 35 -0.54 9.52 -17.43
C ALA A 35 0.21 10.00 -18.67
N ASN A 36 -0.48 10.78 -19.51
CA ASN A 36 0.10 11.42 -20.67
C ASN A 36 0.58 12.85 -20.34
N PRO A 37 1.64 13.35 -20.99
CA PRO A 37 2.06 14.73 -20.83
C PRO A 37 0.89 15.71 -20.94
N PRO A 38 0.80 16.73 -20.05
CA PRO A 38 1.83 17.20 -19.12
C PRO A 38 1.87 16.48 -17.75
N TYR A 39 1.11 15.40 -17.59
CA TYR A 39 1.12 14.60 -16.36
C TYR A 39 2.06 13.42 -16.52
N TYR A 40 2.79 13.14 -15.45
CA TYR A 40 3.72 12.02 -15.37
C TYR A 40 3.42 11.23 -14.11
N ARG A 41 3.59 9.92 -14.16
CA ARG A 41 3.35 9.04 -13.01
C ARG A 41 4.56 8.21 -12.68
N VAL A 42 4.81 8.07 -11.38
CA VAL A 42 5.79 7.15 -10.83
C VAL A 42 5.12 6.29 -9.76
N ARG A 43 5.33 4.98 -9.88
CA ARG A 43 4.97 3.98 -8.88
C ARG A 43 6.17 3.71 -7.98
N TYR A 44 5.96 3.81 -6.67
CA TYR A 44 6.88 3.29 -5.67
C TYR A 44 6.27 2.06 -5.04
N GLU A 45 7.01 0.96 -4.98
CA GLU A 45 6.55 -0.23 -4.31
C GLU A 45 6.72 -0.13 -2.80
N ALA A 46 5.94 -0.94 -2.08
CA ALA A 46 6.11 -1.12 -0.65
C ALA A 46 7.48 -1.73 -0.37
N SER A 47 8.17 -1.23 0.66
CA SER A 47 9.42 -1.79 1.15
C SER A 47 9.26 -2.42 2.53
N THR A 48 10.01 -3.49 2.77
CA THR A 48 10.14 -4.13 4.08
C THR A 48 11.36 -3.63 4.86
N VAL A 49 12.16 -2.72 4.29
CA VAL A 49 13.35 -2.17 4.92
C VAL A 49 12.95 -1.06 5.90
N THR A 50 13.50 -1.11 7.12
CA THR A 50 13.24 -0.11 8.15
C THR A 50 13.68 1.29 7.69
N GLY A 51 12.75 2.25 7.76
CA GLY A 51 12.98 3.64 7.36
C GLY A 51 12.61 3.95 5.90
N GLU A 52 12.30 2.93 5.10
CA GLU A 52 11.75 3.11 3.76
C GLU A 52 10.21 3.16 3.79
N LEU A 53 9.60 3.40 2.63
CA LEU A 53 8.15 3.52 2.51
C LEU A 53 7.49 2.14 2.63
N PRO A 54 6.70 1.87 3.69
CA PRO A 54 6.13 0.53 3.91
C PRO A 54 4.90 0.23 3.05
N TYR A 55 4.39 1.22 2.31
CA TYR A 55 3.19 1.11 1.48
C TYR A 55 3.49 1.54 0.05
N GLY A 56 3.01 0.78 -0.93
CA GLY A 56 3.14 1.15 -2.33
C GLY A 56 2.28 2.38 -2.64
N VAL A 57 2.82 3.35 -3.38
CA VAL A 57 2.14 4.62 -3.71
C VAL A 57 2.33 4.96 -5.18
N ASN A 58 1.37 5.69 -5.74
CA ASN A 58 1.48 6.28 -7.06
C ASN A 58 1.44 7.80 -6.96
N TYR A 59 2.54 8.45 -7.30
CA TYR A 59 2.59 9.90 -7.39
C TYR A 59 2.32 10.33 -8.83
N THR A 60 1.45 11.32 -8.99
CA THR A 60 1.23 12.00 -10.26
C THR A 60 1.77 13.41 -10.13
N ILE A 61 2.66 13.81 -11.03
CA ILE A 61 3.18 15.16 -11.12
C ILE A 61 2.71 15.81 -12.41
N TRP A 62 2.28 17.06 -12.32
CA TRP A 62 2.08 17.92 -13.47
C TRP A 62 3.30 18.79 -13.66
N ILE A 63 3.86 18.82 -14.87
CA ILE A 63 4.96 19.71 -15.23
C ILE A 63 4.44 20.71 -16.27
N PRO A 64 4.54 22.03 -16.03
CA PRO A 64 4.09 23.02 -17.00
C PRO A 64 4.74 22.80 -18.37
N PRO A 65 3.98 22.87 -19.48
CA PRO A 65 4.56 22.80 -20.81
C PRO A 65 5.67 23.84 -20.98
N ASN A 66 6.77 23.43 -21.62
CA ASN A 66 7.93 24.28 -21.91
C ASN A 66 8.74 24.77 -20.69
N ALA A 67 8.48 24.28 -19.48
CA ALA A 67 9.31 24.58 -18.31
C ALA A 67 10.77 24.14 -18.57
N LYS A 68 11.70 25.09 -18.51
CA LYS A 68 13.15 24.83 -18.67
C LYS A 68 13.86 24.65 -17.33
N THR A 69 13.33 25.27 -16.28
CA THR A 69 13.85 25.20 -14.92
C THR A 69 12.70 25.06 -13.93
N LEU A 70 12.89 24.24 -12.90
CA LEU A 70 11.96 24.09 -11.78
C LEU A 70 12.49 24.88 -10.60
N ARG A 71 11.63 25.70 -9.97
CA ARG A 71 12.01 26.55 -8.82
C ARG A 71 11.36 26.13 -7.51
N GLY A 72 10.47 25.15 -7.55
CA GLY A 72 9.77 24.66 -6.38
C GLY A 72 8.80 23.54 -6.74
N VAL A 73 8.27 22.89 -5.71
CA VAL A 73 7.28 21.83 -5.82
C VAL A 73 6.11 22.19 -4.91
N ILE A 74 4.89 22.11 -5.44
CA ILE A 74 3.67 22.24 -4.65
C ILE A 74 3.14 20.82 -4.45
N VAL A 75 3.00 20.42 -3.19
CA VAL A 75 2.43 19.13 -2.83
C VAL A 75 0.97 19.35 -2.43
N HIS A 76 0.07 18.69 -3.16
CA HIS A 76 -1.33 18.60 -2.76
C HIS A 76 -1.53 17.28 -2.02
N GLN A 77 -1.79 17.36 -0.72
CA GLN A 77 -2.28 16.23 0.06
C GLN A 77 -3.78 16.46 0.28
N HIS A 78 -4.59 15.48 -0.13
CA HIS A 78 -6.01 15.41 0.23
C HIS A 78 -6.18 14.92 1.67
#